data_AF-A0A4P5YQI9-F1
#
_entry.id   AF-A0A4P5YQI9-F1
#
_cell.length_a   1.000
_cell.length_b   1.000
_cell.length_c   1.000
_cell.angle_alpha   90.00
_cell.angle_beta   90.00
_cell.angle_gamma   90.00
#
_symmetry.space_group_name_H-M   'P 1'
#
loop_
_entity.id
_entity.type
_entity.pdbx_description
1 polymer ?
#
loop_
_entity_poly.entity_id
_entity_poly.type
_entity_poly.pdbx_seq_one_letter_code
_entity_poly.pdbx_strand_id
1 'polypeptide(L)'
;MLQVKDTLRATVHLSFDGRVCKTYHGPDAPQRFAQEVKILRHLEARGCNFVPKLLEADAEKLRIVTTNCGSRVEHLDAERTKSLFAELEPFGVRHDDPDMRNVTYRQKDGRFCIIDFEFATLLPDAGDSVHDRP
;
A
#
# COMPACT_ATOMS: atom_id res chain seq x y z
N MET A 1 -22.71 6.32 1.28
CA MET A 1 -22.21 6.60 -0.08
C MET A 1 -21.08 5.63 -0.38
N LEU A 2 -21.19 4.83 -1.44
CA LEU A 2 -20.10 4.00 -1.94
C LEU A 2 -19.17 4.92 -2.73
N GLN A 3 -17.97 5.22 -2.22
CA GLN A 3 -17.01 5.98 -3.00
C GLN A 3 -16.39 5.04 -4.03
N VAL A 4 -16.72 5.26 -5.30
CA VAL A 4 -16.10 4.58 -6.43
C VAL A 4 -15.20 5.59 -7.12
N LYS A 5 -13.93 5.26 -7.21
CA LYS A 5 -12.92 6.05 -7.90
C LYS A 5 -12.47 5.23 -9.08
N ASP A 6 -12.96 5.61 -10.25
CA ASP A 6 -12.62 4.94 -11.50
C ASP A 6 -11.52 5.74 -12.19
N THR A 7 -10.39 5.09 -12.43
CA THR A 7 -9.28 5.66 -13.18
C THR A 7 -8.93 4.71 -14.32
N LEU A 8 -8.28 5.23 -15.36
CA LEU A 8 -7.82 4.44 -16.52
C LEU A 8 -6.98 3.22 -16.14
N ARG A 9 -6.38 3.21 -14.94
CA ARG A 9 -5.46 2.17 -14.48
C ARG A 9 -6.02 1.27 -13.39
N ALA A 10 -7.04 1.72 -12.66
CA ALA A 10 -7.65 0.94 -11.58
C ALA A 10 -9.03 1.50 -11.19
N THR A 11 -9.95 0.61 -10.84
CA THR A 11 -11.21 0.95 -10.17
C THR A 11 -11.08 0.65 -8.69
N VAL A 12 -11.28 1.65 -7.85
CA VAL A 12 -11.30 1.50 -6.39
C VAL A 12 -12.73 1.71 -5.90
N HIS A 13 -13.29 0.77 -5.15
CA HIS A 13 -14.59 0.95 -4.50
C HIS A 13 -14.52 0.64 -3.00
N LEU A 14 -15.28 1.39 -2.21
CA LEU A 14 -15.52 1.06 -0.80
C LEU A 14 -16.72 0.13 -0.69
N SER A 15 -16.57 -1.04 -0.09
CA SER A 15 -17.65 -1.99 0.21
C SER A 15 -18.49 -1.52 1.41
N PHE A 16 -19.71 -2.07 1.56
CA PHE A 16 -20.61 -1.77 2.67
C PHE A 16 -20.00 -2.07 4.05
N ASP A 17 -19.19 -3.13 4.16
CA ASP A 17 -18.44 -3.49 5.38
C ASP A 17 -17.24 -2.55 5.66
N GLY A 18 -17.07 -1.49 4.88
CA GLY A 18 -15.98 -0.53 5.03
C GLY A 18 -14.62 -1.06 4.56
N ARG A 19 -14.60 -2.09 3.71
CA ARG A 19 -13.39 -2.61 3.04
C ARG A 19 -13.15 -1.86 1.73
N VAL A 20 -11.89 -1.76 1.30
CA VAL A 20 -11.52 -1.15 0.02
C VAL A 20 -11.21 -2.26 -0.96
N CYS A 21 -11.89 -2.29 -2.10
CA CYS A 21 -11.53 -3.19 -3.20
C CYS A 21 -10.90 -2.37 -4.31
N LYS A 22 -9.73 -2.81 -4.79
CA LYS A 22 -9.02 -2.22 -5.92
C LYS A 22 -8.92 -3.28 -7.02
N THR A 23 -9.47 -2.98 -8.18
CA THR A 23 -9.35 -3.79 -9.40
C THR A 23 -8.40 -3.07 -10.36
N TYR A 24 -7.38 -3.77 -10.85
CA TYR A 24 -6.36 -3.21 -11.72
C TYR A 24 -6.74 -3.41 -13.20
N HIS A 25 -6.52 -2.39 -14.02
CA HIS A 25 -6.81 -2.40 -15.46
C HIS A 25 -5.58 -2.07 -16.29
N GLY A 26 -5.59 -2.49 -17.55
CA GLY A 26 -4.50 -2.23 -18.50
C GLY A 26 -3.45 -3.35 -18.59
N PRO A 27 -2.50 -3.22 -19.53
CA PRO A 27 -1.53 -4.29 -19.84
C PRO A 27 -0.60 -4.60 -18.66
N ASP A 28 -0.24 -3.60 -17.86
CA ASP A 28 0.65 -3.76 -16.70
C ASP A 28 -0.10 -4.15 -15.41
N ALA A 29 -1.41 -4.41 -15.49
CA ALA A 29 -2.24 -4.74 -14.32
C ALA A 29 -1.75 -5.99 -13.56
N PRO A 30 -1.37 -7.11 -14.21
CA PRO A 30 -0.86 -8.29 -13.50
C PRO A 30 0.42 -8.00 -12.72
N GLN A 31 1.33 -7.21 -13.29
CA GLN A 31 2.59 -6.85 -12.65
C GLN A 31 2.36 -5.96 -11.42
N ARG A 32 1.51 -4.93 -11.56
CA ARG A 32 1.16 -4.03 -10.44
C ARG A 32 0.41 -4.74 -9.33
N PHE A 33 -0.54 -5.61 -9.69
CA PHE A 33 -1.25 -6.47 -8.75
C PHE A 33 -0.28 -7.33 -7.95
N ALA A 34 0.61 -8.06 -8.64
CA ALA A 34 1.57 -8.96 -7.99
C ALA A 34 2.53 -8.18 -7.07
N GLN A 35 3.00 -7.01 -7.52
CA GLN A 35 3.89 -6.16 -6.74
C GLN A 35 3.21 -5.68 -5.45
N GLU A 36 2.00 -5.11 -5.55
CA GLU A 36 1.30 -4.61 -4.38
C GLU A 36 0.94 -5.73 -3.40
N VAL A 37 0.44 -6.88 -3.89
CA VAL A 37 0.19 -8.05 -3.04
C VAL A 37 1.44 -8.48 -2.29
N LYS A 38 2.59 -8.55 -2.99
CA LYS A 38 3.88 -8.93 -2.39
C LYS A 38 4.31 -7.96 -1.30
N ILE A 39 4.22 -6.66 -1.56
CA ILE A 39 4.60 -5.61 -0.62
C ILE A 39 3.68 -5.60 0.61
N LEU A 40 2.36 -5.64 0.42
CA LEU A 40 1.41 -5.64 1.52
C LEU A 40 1.55 -6.88 2.42
N ARG A 41 1.79 -8.06 1.83
CA ARG A 41 2.06 -9.29 2.60
C ARG A 41 3.35 -9.18 3.42
N HIS A 42 4.41 -8.61 2.84
CA HIS A 42 5.67 -8.41 3.55
C HIS A 42 5.52 -7.43 4.72
N LEU A 43 4.86 -6.29 4.49
CA LEU A 43 4.57 -5.30 5.52
C LEU A 43 3.69 -5.86 6.65
N GLU A 44 2.67 -6.67 6.30
CA GLU A 44 1.82 -7.37 7.26
C GLU A 44 2.65 -8.34 8.12
N ALA A 45 3.51 -9.15 7.50
CA ALA A 45 4.38 -10.09 8.21
C ALA A 45 5.36 -9.38 9.17
N ARG A 46 5.81 -8.18 8.82
CA ARG A 46 6.66 -7.32 9.67
C ARG A 46 5.88 -6.53 10.73
N GLY A 47 4.55 -6.63 10.78
CA GLY A 47 3.72 -5.94 11.77
C GLY A 47 3.47 -4.46 11.48
N CYS A 48 3.60 -4.02 10.23
CA CYS A 48 3.34 -2.65 9.84
C CYS A 48 1.83 -2.32 9.92
N ASN A 49 1.45 -1.42 10.83
CA ASN A 49 0.04 -1.10 11.12
C ASN A 49 -0.43 0.25 10.54
N PHE A 50 0.44 0.96 9.81
CA PHE A 50 0.14 2.23 9.13
C PHE A 50 0.01 2.05 7.61
N VAL A 51 -0.35 0.85 7.18
CA VAL A 51 -0.57 0.49 5.77
C VAL A 51 -1.85 -0.34 5.67
N PRO A 52 -2.51 -0.38 4.50
CA PRO A 52 -3.67 -1.22 4.28
C PRO A 52 -3.30 -2.69 4.44
N LYS A 53 -4.02 -3.43 5.29
CA LYS A 53 -3.85 -4.88 5.42
C LYS A 53 -4.56 -5.57 4.28
N LEU A 54 -3.88 -6.54 3.66
CA LEU A 54 -4.42 -7.33 2.57
C LEU A 54 -5.36 -8.41 3.12
N LEU A 55 -6.65 -8.28 2.85
CA LEU A 55 -7.68 -9.23 3.27
C LEU A 55 -7.87 -10.34 2.25
N GLU A 56 -7.88 -9.99 0.97
CA GLU A 56 -8.10 -10.92 -0.14
C GLU A 56 -7.30 -10.47 -1.37
N ALA A 57 -6.81 -11.41 -2.17
CA ALA A 57 -6.17 -11.16 -3.45
C ALA A 57 -6.66 -12.19 -4.46
N ASP A 58 -7.25 -11.71 -5.55
CA ASP A 58 -7.85 -12.48 -6.64
C ASP A 58 -7.04 -12.21 -7.92
N ALA A 59 -6.16 -13.16 -8.26
CA ALA A 59 -5.28 -13.04 -9.41
C ALA A 59 -6.01 -13.22 -10.75
N GLU A 60 -7.16 -13.91 -10.75
CA GLU A 60 -7.96 -14.11 -11.97
C GLU A 60 -8.66 -12.81 -12.36
N LYS A 61 -9.16 -12.06 -11.38
CA LYS A 61 -9.82 -10.77 -11.58
C LYS A 61 -8.89 -9.57 -11.46
N LEU A 62 -7.61 -9.80 -11.16
CA LEU A 62 -6.63 -8.75 -10.84
C LEU A 62 -7.19 -7.76 -9.82
N ARG A 63 -7.69 -8.28 -8.70
CA ARG A 63 -8.40 -7.51 -7.68
C ARG A 63 -7.87 -7.82 -6.30
N ILE A 64 -7.65 -6.79 -5.50
CA ILE A 64 -7.34 -6.93 -4.07
C ILE A 64 -8.44 -6.34 -3.21
N VAL A 65 -8.60 -6.87 -2.00
CA VAL A 65 -9.43 -6.31 -0.94
C VAL A 65 -8.53 -5.98 0.24
N THR A 66 -8.58 -4.73 0.70
CA THR A 66 -7.77 -4.24 1.81
C THR A 66 -8.62 -3.56 2.88
N THR A 67 -8.03 -3.37 4.06
CA THR A 67 -8.63 -2.56 5.12
C THR A 67 -8.66 -1.09 4.74
N ASN A 68 -9.71 -0.38 5.17
CA ASN A 68 -9.80 1.07 4.99
C ASN A 68 -8.84 1.81 5.94
N CYS A 69 -7.99 2.64 5.34
CA CYS A 69 -7.00 3.48 6.02
C CYS A 69 -7.47 4.93 6.26
N GLY A 70 -8.77 5.17 6.15
CA GLY A 70 -9.39 6.47 6.34
C GLY A 70 -9.44 7.30 5.06
N SER A 71 -9.49 8.62 5.23
CA SER A 71 -9.67 9.56 4.13
C SER A 71 -8.35 10.20 3.73
N ARG A 72 -8.22 10.56 2.45
CA ARG A 72 -7.04 11.27 1.95
C ARG A 72 -6.86 12.61 2.67
N VAL A 73 -5.61 12.95 2.96
CA VAL A 73 -5.26 14.20 3.63
C VAL A 73 -5.24 15.36 2.61
N GLU A 74 -5.84 16.49 2.97
CA GLU A 74 -5.88 17.70 2.12
C GLU A 74 -4.66 18.61 2.38
N HIS A 75 -4.14 18.60 3.61
CA HIS A 75 -3.01 19.44 4.03
C HIS A 75 -1.99 18.61 4.81
N LEU A 76 -0.79 18.46 4.25
CA LEU A 76 0.36 17.85 4.90
C LEU A 76 1.65 18.48 4.39
N ASP A 77 2.54 18.88 5.30
CA ASP A 77 3.83 19.44 4.91
C ASP A 77 4.72 18.40 4.22
N ALA A 78 5.59 18.87 3.32
CA ALA A 78 6.51 18.00 2.59
C ALA A 78 7.47 17.24 3.53
N GLU A 79 7.91 17.86 4.62
CA GLU A 79 8.79 17.23 5.63
C GLU A 79 8.09 16.09 6.37
N ARG A 80 6.84 16.32 6.80
CA ARG A 80 5.98 15.28 7.38
C ARG A 80 5.75 14.13 6.41
N THR A 81 5.44 14.46 5.15
CA THR A 81 5.21 13.48 4.08
C THR A 81 6.42 12.56 3.92
N LYS A 82 7.62 13.14 3.72
CA LYS A 82 8.87 12.39 3.61
C LYS A 82 9.14 11.52 4.84
N SER A 83 8.92 12.06 6.03
CA SER A 83 9.14 11.33 7.29
C SER A 83 8.23 10.10 7.38
N LEU A 84 6.96 10.20 6.99
CA LEU A 84 6.05 9.06 6.97
C LEU A 84 6.54 7.96 6.01
N PHE A 85 6.96 8.32 4.80
CA PHE A 85 7.47 7.33 3.84
C PHE A 85 8.78 6.70 4.31
N ALA A 86 9.64 7.43 4.99
CA ALA A 86 10.87 6.90 5.60
C ALA A 86 10.57 5.87 6.70
N GLU A 87 9.40 5.91 7.36
CA GLU A 87 8.99 4.88 8.32
C GLU A 87 8.80 3.49 7.68
N LEU A 88 8.70 3.38 6.35
CA LEU A 88 8.62 2.09 5.65
C LEU A 88 9.97 1.38 5.51
N GLU A 89 11.07 2.14 5.47
CA GLU A 89 12.42 1.61 5.30
C GLU A 89 12.82 0.56 6.36
N PRO A 90 12.55 0.73 7.68
CA PRO A 90 12.84 -0.30 8.67
C PRO A 90 12.01 -1.59 8.50
N PHE A 91 10.91 -1.53 7.74
CA PHE A 91 10.15 -2.73 7.37
C PHE A 91 10.70 -3.39 6.09
N GLY A 92 11.75 -2.84 5.49
CA GLY A 92 12.36 -3.34 4.26
C GLY A 92 11.58 -2.96 2.99
N VAL A 93 10.84 -1.84 3.02
CA VAL A 93 10.07 -1.36 1.86
C VAL A 93 10.41 0.10 1.60
N ARG A 94 10.60 0.46 0.33
CA ARG A 94 10.68 1.85 -0.11
C ARG A 94 9.53 2.16 -1.06
N HIS A 95 8.84 3.26 -0.81
CA HIS A 95 7.81 3.76 -1.71
C HIS A 95 8.44 4.69 -2.76
N ASP A 96 8.38 4.33 -4.05
CA ASP A 96 9.01 5.12 -5.10
C ASP A 96 8.16 6.33 -5.57
N ASP A 97 6.96 6.52 -5.02
CA ASP A 97 6.08 7.70 -5.23
C ASP A 97 5.67 8.37 -3.89
N PRO A 98 6.57 9.07 -3.17
CA PRO A 98 6.29 9.67 -1.87
C PRO A 98 5.50 10.99 -2.01
N ASP A 99 4.25 10.88 -2.44
CA ASP A 99 3.33 12.00 -2.65
C ASP A 99 2.19 11.98 -1.61
N MET A 100 1.76 13.16 -1.15
CA MET A 100 0.64 13.32 -0.20
C MET A 100 -0.64 12.62 -0.67
N ARG A 101 -0.82 12.41 -1.98
CA ARG A 101 -1.95 11.66 -2.55
C ARG A 101 -2.06 10.22 -2.07
N ASN A 102 -0.92 9.64 -1.70
CA ASN A 102 -0.78 8.29 -1.18
C ASN A 102 -0.81 8.27 0.35
N VAL A 103 -1.13 9.40 0.99
CA VAL A 103 -1.29 9.53 2.44
C VAL A 103 -2.76 9.69 2.80
N THR A 104 -3.21 8.83 3.70
CA THR A 104 -4.55 8.82 4.27
C THR A 104 -4.47 9.01 5.79
N TYR A 105 -5.55 9.47 6.40
CA TYR A 105 -5.66 9.64 7.84
C TYR A 105 -6.80 8.79 8.39
N ARG A 106 -6.44 7.83 9.24
CA ARG A 106 -7.38 6.93 9.90
C ARG A 106 -7.82 7.55 11.22
N GLN A 107 -9.03 8.10 11.23
CA GLN A 107 -9.59 8.79 12.39
C GLN A 107 -9.76 7.90 13.63
N LYS A 108 -9.94 6.59 13.45
CA LYS A 108 -10.22 5.63 14.54
C LYS A 108 -9.10 5.58 15.60
N ASP A 109 -7.86 5.72 15.16
CA ASP A 109 -6.64 5.61 15.98
C ASP A 109 -5.71 6.82 15.77
N GLY A 110 -6.17 7.85 15.06
CA GLY A 110 -5.44 9.10 14.87
C GLY A 110 -4.12 8.97 14.12
N ARG A 111 -4.05 8.03 13.17
CA ARG A 111 -2.79 7.64 12.52
C ARG A 111 -2.79 7.93 11.02
N PHE A 112 -1.68 8.45 10.52
CA PHE A 112 -1.43 8.53 9.08
C PHE A 112 -1.12 7.15 8.53
N CYS A 113 -1.66 6.86 7.35
CA CYS A 113 -1.47 5.60 6.67
C CYS A 113 -1.02 5.83 5.24
N ILE A 114 -0.07 5.02 4.79
CA ILE A 114 0.43 5.04 3.42
C ILE A 114 -0.34 4.00 2.62
N ILE A 115 -0.77 4.37 1.42
CA ILE A 115 -1.51 3.52 0.49
C ILE A 115 -0.80 3.50 -0.87
N ASP A 116 -1.24 2.60 -1.75
CA ASP A 116 -0.83 2.53 -3.17
C ASP A 116 0.61 2.08 -3.43
N PHE A 117 0.90 0.82 -3.05
CA PHE A 117 2.24 0.21 -3.13
C PHE A 117 2.55 -0.42 -4.50
N GLU A 118 1.81 -0.07 -5.54
CA GLU A 118 1.96 -0.68 -6.88
C GLU A 118 3.34 -0.45 -7.52
N PHE A 119 4.05 0.59 -7.08
CA PHE A 119 5.43 0.91 -7.48
C PHE A 119 6.44 0.81 -6.33
N ALA A 120 6.05 0.27 -5.18
CA ALA A 120 6.96 0.15 -4.05
C ALA A 120 7.99 -0.96 -4.27
N THR A 121 9.19 -0.78 -3.76
CA THR A 121 10.31 -1.71 -3.90
C THR A 121 10.63 -2.36 -2.56
N LEU A 122 10.84 -3.69 -2.55
CA LEU A 122 11.42 -4.38 -1.39
C LEU A 122 12.91 -4.06 -1.33
N LEU A 123 13.35 -3.54 -0.19
CA LEU A 123 14.76 -3.37 0.09
C LEU A 123 15.35 -4.74 0.44
N PRO A 124 16.60 -5.02 0.00
CA PRO A 124 17.30 -6.20 0.48
C PRO A 124 17.39 -6.10 2.00
N ASP A 125 16.95 -7.15 2.69
CA ASP A 125 17.06 -7.19 4.14
C ASP A 125 18.55 -7.08 4.48
N ALA A 126 18.91 -6.21 5.43
CA ALA A 126 20.29 -6.12 5.89
C ALA A 126 20.82 -7.46 6.46
N GLY A 127 19.95 -8.48 6.61
CA GLY A 127 20.28 -9.86 6.98
C GLY A 127 20.55 -10.86 5.85
N ASP A 128 20.31 -10.54 4.57
CA ASP A 128 20.68 -11.44 3.45
C ASP A 128 22.10 -11.14 2.94
N SER A 129 23.02 -10.98 3.89
CA SER A 129 24.43 -11.22 3.62
C SER A 129 24.60 -12.74 3.63
N VAL A 130 24.47 -13.33 2.45
CA VAL A 130 24.80 -14.71 2.13
C VAL A 130 25.98 -15.16 3.00
N HIS A 131 25.71 -16.11 3.90
CA HIS A 131 26.73 -16.94 4.52
C HIS A 131 27.39 -17.75 3.40
N ASP A 132 28.39 -17.16 2.75
CA ASP A 132 29.41 -17.91 2.03
C ASP A 132 30.68 -17.82 2.89
N ARG A 133 30.82 -18.75 3.83
CA ARG A 133 32.11 -19.07 4.42
C ARG A 133 32.53 -20.43 3.85
N PRO A 134 33.68 -20.52 3.16
CA PRO A 134 34.35 -21.79 2.97
C PRO A 134 34.85 -22.36 4.31
#